data_AF-A0A1J4L105-F1
#
_entry.id   AF-A0A1J4L105-F1
#
_cell.length_a   1.000
_cell.length_b   1.000
_cell.length_c   1.000
_cell.angle_alpha   90.00
_cell.angle_beta   90.00
_cell.angle_gamma   90.00
#
_symmetry.space_group_name_H-M   'P 1'
#
loop_
_entity.id
_entity.type
_entity.pdbx_description
1 polymer ?
#
loop_
_entity_poly.entity_id
_entity_poly.type
_entity_poly.pdbx_seq_one_letter_code
_entity_poly.pdbx_strand_id
1 'polypeptide(L)'
;MFICTGSVKGIELRRVEYENGNLKLNAPIQVVDNCRNFTFSPKFNFVAFYTKSGIQSTEFPDKFVQICMFNPQNGTITQIQQVPVPNITNVIFSPNGTFFALILRRNSFTEEQKIPLVQIYRTGGQLIRSFDYALSKIPEIFWSDDERVFASSHSHGINFYKTEDDGSVTESNIELPNLLACAFVCDHGRLRFAVVYNDKTTEAKRMKLFEYPNLERHIATRPVMIGESFTVKISPNGSSAIAIGLKNQSDETYFGESFAYYLNVQGQMKLPLKKSGPIHYIEYSKGGDRFVTIAGHVPPSISIHYDKVGTAFEIGQYSFNSVRFAPGNQLVALGGFGNFNGNLKTFDTQTRTSIADGEALYTSEWEWSPCGRLFFSAVLYPKMMVSNEFRVHNHACQILQTVKVEELTQCGWVGLSQPLPLPKVNLPAAVNKAPSAYVPPHLRAKMAAQAPPAQAPTSNPKFPPGYKK
;
A
#
# COMPACT_ATOMS: atom_id res chain seq x y z
N MET A 1 -15.13 -9.05 -12.11
CA MET A 1 -14.50 -8.34 -10.98
C MET A 1 -15.32 -7.09 -10.65
N PHE A 2 -15.09 -6.47 -9.51
CA PHE A 2 -15.82 -5.27 -9.09
C PHE A 2 -14.85 -4.17 -8.66
N ILE A 3 -15.34 -2.93 -8.61
CA ILE A 3 -14.73 -1.83 -7.89
C ILE A 3 -15.66 -1.50 -6.72
N CYS A 4 -15.12 -1.46 -5.51
CA CYS A 4 -15.82 -1.01 -4.31
C CYS A 4 -15.36 0.40 -3.96
N THR A 5 -16.31 1.28 -3.63
CA THR A 5 -16.05 2.68 -3.27
C THR A 5 -16.75 3.04 -1.98
N GLY A 6 -16.07 3.74 -1.09
CA GLY A 6 -16.68 4.42 0.06
C GLY A 6 -16.75 5.92 -0.18
N SER A 7 -17.87 6.55 0.16
CA SER A 7 -18.12 7.97 -0.06
C SER A 7 -19.13 8.55 0.94
N VAL A 8 -19.49 9.82 0.82
CA VAL A 8 -20.60 10.42 1.59
C VAL A 8 -21.93 9.66 1.42
N LYS A 9 -22.13 9.00 0.28
CA LYS A 9 -23.33 8.21 0.00
C LYS A 9 -23.33 6.83 0.65
N GLY A 10 -22.24 6.42 1.28
CA GLY A 10 -22.05 5.06 1.78
C GLY A 10 -21.08 4.23 0.93
N ILE A 11 -21.22 2.91 1.02
CA ILE A 11 -20.45 1.93 0.24
C ILE A 11 -21.23 1.49 -1.00
N GLU A 12 -20.60 1.61 -2.16
CA GLU A 12 -21.14 1.18 -3.46
C GLU A 12 -20.22 0.14 -4.11
N LEU A 13 -20.82 -0.84 -4.81
CA LEU A 13 -20.13 -1.83 -5.62
C LEU A 13 -20.49 -1.66 -7.10
N ARG A 14 -19.50 -1.62 -7.99
CA ARG A 14 -19.68 -1.53 -9.45
C ARG A 14 -19.10 -2.77 -10.12
N ARG A 15 -19.90 -3.47 -10.92
CA ARG A 15 -19.40 -4.58 -11.74
C ARG A 15 -18.54 -4.03 -12.87
N VAL A 16 -17.39 -4.68 -13.10
CA VAL A 16 -16.44 -4.34 -14.16
C VAL A 16 -16.33 -5.51 -15.13
N GLU A 17 -16.72 -5.23 -16.37
CA GLU A 17 -16.60 -6.12 -17.53
C GLU A 17 -15.55 -5.53 -18.47
N TYR A 18 -14.54 -6.33 -18.87
CA TYR A 18 -13.48 -5.88 -19.76
C TYR A 18 -13.11 -6.97 -20.78
N GLU A 19 -13.49 -6.72 -22.03
CA GLU A 19 -13.35 -7.65 -23.14
C GLU A 19 -12.81 -6.91 -24.38
N ASN A 20 -11.76 -7.46 -24.99
CA ASN A 20 -11.16 -6.95 -26.23
C ASN A 20 -10.88 -5.43 -26.26
N GLY A 21 -10.43 -4.87 -25.13
CA GLY A 21 -10.13 -3.43 -25.02
C GLY A 21 -11.32 -2.55 -24.61
N ASN A 22 -12.54 -3.10 -24.57
CA ASN A 22 -13.74 -2.35 -24.19
C ASN A 22 -14.04 -2.55 -22.71
N LEU A 23 -14.12 -1.44 -21.97
CA LEU A 23 -14.53 -1.41 -20.57
C LEU A 23 -16.02 -1.08 -20.47
N LYS A 24 -16.73 -1.86 -19.66
CA LYS A 24 -18.10 -1.55 -19.23
C LYS A 24 -18.15 -1.57 -17.71
N LEU A 25 -18.54 -0.43 -17.13
CA LEU A 25 -18.87 -0.32 -15.72
C LEU A 25 -20.39 -0.28 -15.56
N ASN A 26 -20.94 -1.21 -14.78
CA ASN A 26 -22.36 -1.22 -14.47
C ASN A 26 -22.72 -0.10 -13.48
N ALA A 27 -24.01 0.20 -13.40
CA ALA A 27 -24.54 1.10 -12.37
C ALA A 27 -24.11 0.63 -10.95
N PRO A 28 -23.85 1.56 -10.03
CA PRO A 28 -23.49 1.21 -8.66
C PRO A 28 -24.64 0.48 -7.96
N ILE A 29 -24.28 -0.54 -7.19
CA ILE A 29 -25.17 -1.20 -6.23
C ILE A 29 -24.80 -0.64 -4.86
N GLN A 30 -25.75 0.04 -4.22
CA GLN A 30 -25.60 0.51 -2.84
C GLN A 30 -25.56 -0.71 -1.91
N VAL A 31 -24.52 -0.80 -1.08
CA VAL A 31 -24.29 -1.93 -0.19
C VAL A 31 -24.62 -1.59 1.26
N VAL A 32 -24.10 -0.47 1.75
CA VAL A 32 -24.29 0.00 3.13
C VAL A 32 -24.38 1.51 3.11
N ASP A 33 -25.46 2.05 3.66
CA ASP A 33 -25.63 3.49 3.87
C ASP A 33 -24.78 3.98 5.04
N ASN A 34 -24.36 5.24 4.98
CA ASN A 34 -23.57 5.93 6.02
C ASN A 34 -22.17 5.34 6.33
N CYS A 35 -21.83 4.12 5.90
CA CYS A 35 -20.49 3.57 6.08
C CYS A 35 -19.52 4.06 4.99
N ARG A 36 -18.28 4.40 5.37
CA ARG A 36 -17.25 4.89 4.42
C ARG A 36 -16.02 4.01 4.27
N ASN A 37 -15.82 3.03 5.16
CA ASN A 37 -14.64 2.17 5.14
C ASN A 37 -15.03 0.71 4.98
N PHE A 38 -14.23 -0.01 4.20
CA PHE A 38 -14.36 -1.43 4.02
C PHE A 38 -12.99 -2.13 4.00
N THR A 39 -12.97 -3.38 4.43
CA THR A 39 -11.83 -4.29 4.24
C THR A 39 -12.35 -5.64 3.77
N PHE A 40 -11.86 -6.12 2.62
CA PHE A 40 -12.14 -7.49 2.16
C PHE A 40 -11.15 -8.48 2.76
N SER A 41 -11.61 -9.72 3.00
CA SER A 41 -10.69 -10.82 3.28
C SER A 41 -9.80 -11.11 2.06
N PRO A 42 -8.61 -11.70 2.24
CA PRO A 42 -7.69 -12.00 1.13
C PRO A 42 -8.31 -12.84 0.01
N LYS A 43 -9.25 -13.74 0.36
CA LYS A 43 -9.98 -14.58 -0.60
C LYS A 43 -11.28 -13.96 -1.10
N PHE A 44 -11.61 -12.72 -0.71
CA PHE A 44 -12.85 -12.04 -1.08
C PHE A 44 -14.11 -12.89 -0.82
N ASN A 45 -14.11 -13.64 0.28
CA ASN A 45 -15.28 -14.38 0.79
C ASN A 45 -15.96 -13.64 1.94
N PHE A 46 -15.29 -12.64 2.53
CA PHE A 46 -15.83 -11.78 3.57
C PHE A 46 -15.46 -10.32 3.33
N VAL A 47 -16.25 -9.43 3.91
CA VAL A 47 -15.99 -7.99 3.95
C VAL A 47 -16.39 -7.45 5.32
N ALA A 48 -15.57 -6.57 5.86
CA ALA A 48 -15.85 -5.79 7.06
C ALA A 48 -16.23 -4.36 6.66
N PHE A 49 -17.35 -3.86 7.17
CA PHE A 49 -17.77 -2.46 7.08
C PHE A 49 -17.64 -1.80 8.44
N TYR A 50 -16.98 -0.63 8.48
CA TYR A 50 -16.66 0.03 9.74
C TYR A 50 -16.41 1.53 9.59
N THR A 51 -16.40 2.22 10.72
CA THR A 51 -15.99 3.61 10.84
C THR A 51 -14.58 3.69 11.41
N LYS A 52 -13.73 4.53 10.80
CA LYS A 52 -12.40 4.83 11.35
C LYS A 52 -12.46 5.96 12.37
N SER A 53 -11.62 5.88 13.40
CA SER A 53 -11.46 6.98 14.37
C SER A 53 -11.01 8.29 13.72
N GLY A 54 -11.59 9.42 14.14
CA GLY A 54 -11.15 10.77 13.77
C GLY A 54 -12.04 11.52 12.75
N ILE A 55 -13.08 10.89 12.21
CA ILE A 55 -14.14 11.61 11.48
C ILE A 55 -15.21 11.97 12.51
N GLN A 56 -15.13 13.18 13.07
CA GLN A 56 -16.17 13.73 13.92
C GLN A 56 -17.23 14.38 13.02
N SER A 57 -18.38 13.74 12.88
CA SER A 57 -19.61 14.45 12.50
C SER A 57 -20.57 14.38 13.68
N THR A 58 -21.35 15.45 13.87
CA THR A 58 -22.42 15.53 14.88
C THR A 58 -23.52 14.49 14.67
N GLU A 59 -23.47 13.74 13.56
CA GLU A 59 -24.46 12.75 13.13
C GLU A 59 -24.00 11.28 13.30
N PHE A 60 -22.79 10.99 13.81
CA PHE A 60 -22.25 9.61 13.84
C PHE A 60 -22.10 8.98 15.25
N PRO A 61 -23.04 8.13 15.68
CA PRO A 61 -22.84 7.19 16.76
C PRO A 61 -22.54 5.74 16.30
N ASP A 62 -21.86 5.48 15.16
CA ASP A 62 -21.62 4.09 14.73
C ASP A 62 -20.33 3.50 15.32
N LYS A 63 -20.47 2.96 16.55
CA LYS A 63 -19.45 2.23 17.30
C LYS A 63 -19.51 0.72 17.03
N PHE A 64 -19.47 0.30 15.77
CA PHE A 64 -19.48 -1.12 15.44
C PHE A 64 -18.72 -1.45 14.16
N VAL A 65 -18.37 -2.71 14.03
CA VAL A 65 -17.97 -3.35 12.77
C VAL A 65 -19.03 -4.37 12.37
N GLN A 66 -19.43 -4.35 11.11
CA GLN A 66 -20.25 -5.38 10.48
C GLN A 66 -19.35 -6.29 9.66
N ILE A 67 -19.43 -7.59 9.89
CA ILE A 67 -18.77 -8.61 9.08
C ILE A 67 -19.85 -9.29 8.24
N CYS A 68 -19.61 -9.31 6.93
CA CYS A 68 -20.51 -9.88 5.96
C CYS A 68 -19.80 -10.96 5.13
N MET A 69 -20.53 -12.01 4.77
CA MET A 69 -20.15 -12.88 3.66
C MET A 69 -20.26 -12.10 2.36
N PHE A 70 -19.30 -12.29 1.46
CA PHE A 70 -19.27 -11.71 0.13
C PHE A 70 -19.13 -12.81 -0.91
N ASN A 71 -19.98 -12.79 -1.94
CA ASN A 71 -19.84 -13.67 -3.09
C ASN A 71 -19.13 -12.92 -4.23
N PRO A 72 -17.89 -13.29 -4.58
CA PRO A 72 -17.12 -12.58 -5.61
C PRO A 72 -17.62 -12.79 -7.04
N GLN A 73 -18.55 -13.71 -7.29
CA GLN A 73 -19.09 -13.97 -8.63
C GLN A 73 -20.23 -13.01 -9.00
N ASN A 74 -21.19 -12.83 -8.09
CA ASN A 74 -22.38 -12.03 -8.32
C ASN A 74 -22.42 -10.72 -7.48
N GLY A 75 -21.51 -10.58 -6.51
CA GLY A 75 -21.41 -9.40 -5.65
C GLY A 75 -22.38 -9.39 -4.46
N THR A 76 -23.07 -10.51 -4.17
CA THR A 76 -24.04 -10.54 -3.05
C THR A 76 -23.34 -10.46 -1.70
N ILE A 77 -23.95 -9.74 -0.77
CA ILE A 77 -23.42 -9.47 0.57
C ILE A 77 -24.48 -9.85 1.61
N THR A 78 -24.08 -10.64 2.60
CA THR A 78 -24.95 -11.08 3.69
C THR A 78 -24.26 -10.86 5.02
N GLN A 79 -24.85 -10.04 5.90
CA GLN A 79 -24.32 -9.81 7.25
C GLN A 79 -24.37 -11.10 8.07
N ILE A 80 -23.26 -11.42 8.76
CA ILE A 80 -23.14 -12.61 9.62
C ILE A 80 -22.76 -12.28 11.07
N GLN A 81 -22.13 -11.13 11.30
CA GLN A 81 -21.68 -10.76 12.64
C GLN A 81 -21.60 -9.24 12.77
N GLN A 82 -21.90 -8.75 13.97
CA GLN A 82 -21.72 -7.35 14.34
C GLN A 82 -21.00 -7.30 15.69
N VAL A 83 -19.97 -6.45 15.79
CA VAL A 83 -19.21 -6.27 17.04
C VAL A 83 -19.28 -4.79 17.43
N PRO A 84 -19.84 -4.45 18.60
CA PRO A 84 -20.01 -3.06 19.04
C PRO A 84 -18.71 -2.52 19.67
N VAL A 85 -17.76 -2.09 18.84
CA VAL A 85 -16.51 -1.47 19.30
C VAL A 85 -16.28 -0.08 18.71
N PRO A 86 -15.81 0.89 19.51
CA PRO A 86 -15.47 2.22 19.04
C PRO A 86 -14.05 2.28 18.46
N ASN A 87 -13.75 3.38 17.77
CA ASN A 87 -12.39 3.80 17.40
C ASN A 87 -11.55 2.76 16.66
N ILE A 88 -12.19 2.02 15.75
CA ILE A 88 -11.49 1.08 14.89
C ILE A 88 -10.46 1.86 14.06
N THR A 89 -9.22 1.37 14.09
CA THR A 89 -8.13 1.87 13.24
C THR A 89 -7.97 0.96 12.05
N ASN A 90 -7.99 -0.35 12.28
CA ASN A 90 -7.86 -1.34 11.22
C ASN A 90 -8.69 -2.60 11.51
N VAL A 91 -9.12 -3.26 10.43
CA VAL A 91 -9.70 -4.60 10.45
C VAL A 91 -8.82 -5.46 9.56
N ILE A 92 -8.31 -6.57 10.07
CA ILE A 92 -7.40 -7.45 9.33
C ILE A 92 -7.98 -8.85 9.35
N PHE A 93 -8.27 -9.41 8.17
CA PHE A 93 -8.65 -10.80 8.03
C PHE A 93 -7.41 -11.69 7.92
N SER A 94 -7.51 -12.87 8.51
CA SER A 94 -6.59 -13.99 8.27
C SER A 94 -6.68 -14.49 6.81
N PRO A 95 -5.66 -15.21 6.29
CA PRO A 95 -5.56 -15.62 4.87
C PRO A 95 -6.79 -16.31 4.28
N ASN A 96 -7.48 -17.16 5.03
CA ASN A 96 -8.72 -17.84 4.60
C ASN A 96 -9.98 -17.14 5.10
N GLY A 97 -9.83 -16.14 5.97
CA GLY A 97 -10.92 -15.39 6.58
C GLY A 97 -11.58 -16.15 7.73
N THR A 98 -10.93 -17.18 8.29
CA THR A 98 -11.46 -17.91 9.46
C THR A 98 -11.49 -17.03 10.70
N PHE A 99 -10.54 -16.11 10.79
CA PHE A 99 -10.40 -15.11 11.83
C PHE A 99 -10.34 -13.69 11.26
N PHE A 100 -10.71 -12.72 12.09
CA PHE A 100 -10.39 -11.31 11.87
C PHE A 100 -9.92 -10.66 13.17
N ALA A 101 -9.00 -9.71 13.04
CA ALA A 101 -8.57 -8.85 14.13
C ALA A 101 -9.12 -7.44 13.96
N LEU A 102 -9.53 -6.86 15.08
CA LEU A 102 -9.84 -5.45 15.24
C LEU A 102 -8.68 -4.79 15.98
N ILE A 103 -8.14 -3.72 15.39
CA ILE A 103 -7.13 -2.87 16.03
C ILE A 103 -7.80 -1.54 16.35
N LEU A 104 -7.90 -1.23 17.64
CA LEU A 104 -8.56 -0.04 18.18
C LEU A 104 -7.52 0.98 18.63
N ARG A 105 -7.87 2.27 18.55
CA ARG A 105 -7.07 3.35 19.15
C ARG A 105 -7.54 3.61 20.57
N ARG A 106 -6.59 3.73 21.50
CA ARG A 106 -6.88 4.12 22.90
C ARG A 106 -7.44 5.54 22.96
N ASN A 107 -8.49 5.71 23.75
CA ASN A 107 -9.05 6.97 24.21
C ASN A 107 -9.62 6.83 25.64
N SER A 108 -10.12 7.92 26.21
CA SER A 108 -10.73 7.94 27.55
C SER A 108 -11.82 6.86 27.71
N PHE A 109 -12.68 6.68 26.71
CA PHE A 109 -13.73 5.66 26.76
C PHE A 109 -13.18 4.22 26.81
N THR A 110 -12.22 3.87 25.95
CA THR A 110 -11.60 2.53 25.98
C THR A 110 -10.84 2.27 27.28
N GLU A 111 -10.29 3.32 27.89
CA GLU A 111 -9.55 3.23 29.15
C GLU A 111 -10.49 3.05 30.35
N GLU A 112 -11.53 3.87 30.45
CA GLU A 112 -12.58 3.77 31.47
C GLU A 112 -13.27 2.40 31.45
N GLN A 113 -13.59 1.91 30.25
CA GLN A 113 -14.27 0.63 30.05
C GLN A 113 -13.32 -0.57 29.97
N LYS A 114 -12.00 -0.35 30.07
CA LYS A 114 -10.95 -1.39 29.94
C LYS A 114 -11.13 -2.26 28.68
N ILE A 115 -11.47 -1.63 27.55
CA ILE A 115 -11.66 -2.31 26.27
C ILE A 115 -10.28 -2.69 25.69
N PRO A 116 -10.00 -3.98 25.44
CA PRO A 116 -8.73 -4.40 24.84
C PRO A 116 -8.55 -3.79 23.45
N LEU A 117 -7.34 -3.28 23.18
CA LEU A 117 -7.04 -2.58 21.94
C LEU A 117 -6.85 -3.49 20.72
N VAL A 118 -6.47 -4.75 20.92
CA VAL A 118 -6.49 -5.79 19.87
C VAL A 118 -7.46 -6.87 20.26
N GLN A 119 -8.37 -7.21 19.36
CA GLN A 119 -9.38 -8.24 19.56
C GLN A 119 -9.44 -9.14 18.33
N ILE A 120 -9.30 -10.44 18.53
CA ILE A 120 -9.29 -11.46 17.48
C ILE A 120 -10.53 -12.33 17.64
N TYR A 121 -11.36 -12.34 16.61
CA TYR A 121 -12.59 -13.11 16.55
C TYR A 121 -12.47 -14.23 15.54
N ARG A 122 -13.20 -15.33 15.79
CA ARG A 122 -13.55 -16.25 14.72
C ARG A 122 -14.67 -15.60 13.89
N THR A 123 -14.53 -15.62 12.57
CA THR A 123 -15.53 -15.05 11.66
C THR A 123 -16.87 -15.76 11.81
N GLY A 124 -17.93 -15.01 12.12
CA GLY A 124 -19.26 -15.57 12.43
C GLY A 124 -19.34 -16.22 13.82
N GLY A 125 -18.33 -16.03 14.67
CA GLY A 125 -18.21 -16.66 15.98
C GLY A 125 -17.76 -15.69 17.07
N GLN A 126 -17.25 -16.24 18.17
CA GLN A 126 -16.89 -15.48 19.36
C GLN A 126 -15.47 -14.91 19.34
N LEU A 127 -15.18 -14.04 20.31
CA LEU A 127 -13.84 -13.54 20.62
C LEU A 127 -12.95 -14.73 21.03
N ILE A 128 -11.79 -14.85 20.41
CA ILE A 128 -10.81 -15.91 20.65
C ILE A 128 -9.64 -15.40 21.48
N ARG A 129 -9.19 -14.17 21.22
CA ARG A 129 -8.05 -13.58 21.91
C ARG A 129 -8.17 -12.07 21.97
N SER A 130 -7.68 -11.47 23.04
CA SER A 130 -7.57 -10.01 23.15
C SER A 130 -6.37 -9.61 23.98
N PHE A 131 -5.75 -8.49 23.62
CA PHE A 131 -4.60 -7.93 24.36
C PHE A 131 -4.45 -6.44 24.08
N ASP A 132 -3.67 -5.77 24.92
CA ASP A 132 -3.33 -4.36 24.76
C ASP A 132 -1.93 -4.19 24.16
N TYR A 133 -1.69 -2.99 23.61
CA TYR A 133 -0.38 -2.58 23.11
C TYR A 133 -0.01 -1.18 23.60
N ALA A 134 1.30 -0.89 23.59
CA ALA A 134 1.80 0.43 23.98
C ALA A 134 1.45 1.49 22.92
N LEU A 135 0.98 2.67 23.36
CA LEU A 135 0.52 3.76 22.49
C LEU A 135 1.49 4.13 21.35
N SER A 136 2.80 3.95 21.57
CA SER A 136 3.84 4.32 20.62
C SER A 136 3.91 3.41 19.38
N LYS A 137 3.41 2.17 19.44
CA LYS A 137 3.58 1.21 18.34
C LYS A 137 2.43 0.21 18.25
N ILE A 138 1.68 0.31 17.14
CA ILE A 138 0.68 -0.71 16.77
C ILE A 138 1.42 -2.03 16.49
N PRO A 139 0.95 -3.17 17.03
CA PRO A 139 1.56 -4.46 16.79
C PRO A 139 1.35 -4.89 15.34
N GLU A 140 2.43 -5.34 14.70
CA GLU A 140 2.35 -6.17 13.51
C GLU A 140 1.75 -7.52 13.91
N ILE A 141 0.68 -7.93 13.22
CA ILE A 141 0.01 -9.22 13.42
C ILE A 141 0.05 -10.02 12.12
N PHE A 142 0.11 -11.35 12.24
CA PHE A 142 0.22 -12.22 11.08
C PHE A 142 -0.42 -13.58 11.37
N TRP A 143 -1.02 -14.19 10.35
CA TRP A 143 -1.41 -15.60 10.36
C TRP A 143 -0.67 -16.32 9.24
N SER A 144 -0.25 -17.55 9.49
CA SER A 144 0.19 -18.46 8.44
C SER A 144 -0.92 -18.72 7.43
N ASP A 145 -0.56 -19.16 6.21
CA ASP A 145 -1.53 -19.42 5.12
C ASP A 145 -2.59 -20.47 5.49
N ASP A 146 -2.21 -21.45 6.33
CA ASP A 146 -3.09 -22.48 6.88
C ASP A 146 -3.80 -22.05 8.17
N GLU A 147 -3.54 -20.82 8.63
CA GLU A 147 -4.08 -20.19 9.84
C GLU A 147 -3.80 -20.95 11.15
N ARG A 148 -2.83 -21.88 11.14
CA ARG A 148 -2.42 -22.63 12.34
C ARG A 148 -1.50 -21.83 13.25
N VAL A 149 -0.75 -20.88 12.71
CA VAL A 149 0.18 -20.03 13.49
C VAL A 149 -0.31 -18.59 13.43
N PHE A 150 -0.56 -18.01 14.61
CA PHE A 150 -0.76 -16.58 14.78
C PHE A 150 0.48 -15.95 15.42
N ALA A 151 0.98 -14.86 14.86
CA ALA A 151 2.10 -14.10 15.41
C ALA A 151 1.68 -12.66 15.71
N SER A 152 2.17 -12.11 16.82
CA SER A 152 1.99 -10.70 17.18
C SER A 152 3.28 -10.14 17.75
N SER A 153 3.71 -9.01 17.20
CA SER A 153 4.84 -8.27 17.75
C SER A 153 4.47 -7.47 19.01
N HIS A 154 5.47 -7.18 19.84
CA HIS A 154 5.41 -6.24 20.95
C HIS A 154 6.74 -5.48 21.05
N SER A 155 6.87 -4.56 22.00
CA SER A 155 8.05 -3.68 22.10
C SER A 155 9.39 -4.40 22.31
N HIS A 156 9.36 -5.67 22.73
CA HIS A 156 10.54 -6.44 23.11
C HIS A 156 10.64 -7.78 22.38
N GLY A 157 9.84 -8.03 21.34
CA GLY A 157 9.80 -9.37 20.76
C GLY A 157 8.60 -9.66 19.90
N ILE A 158 8.43 -10.95 19.63
CA ILE A 158 7.29 -11.50 18.89
C ILE A 158 6.80 -12.73 19.64
N ASN A 159 5.49 -12.78 19.86
CA ASN A 159 4.79 -13.96 20.38
C ASN A 159 4.21 -14.76 19.22
N PHE A 160 4.30 -16.08 19.30
CA PHE A 160 3.74 -17.04 18.36
C PHE A 160 2.79 -17.98 19.11
N TYR A 161 1.64 -18.22 18.50
CA TYR A 161 0.60 -19.10 19.01
C TYR A 161 0.29 -20.12 17.91
N LYS A 162 0.65 -21.38 18.14
CA LYS A 162 0.43 -22.47 17.19
C LYS A 162 -0.71 -23.36 17.67
N THR A 163 -1.76 -23.49 16.87
CA THR A 163 -2.85 -24.44 17.10
C THR A 163 -2.42 -25.83 16.64
N GLU A 164 -2.45 -26.79 17.56
CA GLU A 164 -2.13 -28.19 17.32
C GLU A 164 -3.37 -28.95 16.79
N ASP A 165 -3.17 -30.18 16.29
CA ASP A 165 -4.24 -30.99 15.67
C ASP A 165 -5.37 -31.35 16.66
N ASP A 166 -5.06 -31.40 17.97
CA ASP A 166 -6.03 -31.63 19.05
C ASP A 166 -6.80 -30.37 19.47
N GLY A 167 -6.48 -29.22 18.85
CA GLY A 167 -7.06 -27.91 19.17
C GLY A 167 -6.38 -27.18 20.32
N SER A 168 -5.37 -27.76 20.97
CA SER A 168 -4.54 -27.06 21.96
C SER A 168 -3.69 -25.98 21.28
N VAL A 169 -3.24 -24.99 22.07
CA VAL A 169 -2.41 -23.89 21.57
C VAL A 169 -1.06 -23.90 22.27
N THR A 170 0.00 -24.11 21.50
CA THR A 170 1.38 -24.00 21.94
C THR A 170 1.86 -22.55 21.80
N GLU A 171 2.32 -21.96 22.89
CA GLU A 171 2.87 -20.60 22.91
C GLU A 171 4.41 -20.63 22.85
N SER A 172 4.99 -19.76 22.05
CA SER A 172 6.45 -19.56 21.98
C SER A 172 6.75 -18.09 21.71
N ASN A 173 7.92 -17.61 22.12
CA ASN A 173 8.30 -16.22 21.92
C ASN A 173 9.78 -16.09 21.53
N ILE A 174 10.10 -14.93 20.96
CA ILE A 174 11.48 -14.50 20.73
C ILE A 174 11.68 -13.11 21.32
N GLU A 175 12.64 -13.00 22.23
CA GLU A 175 13.02 -11.73 22.84
C GLU A 175 13.97 -10.95 21.93
N LEU A 176 13.48 -9.80 21.46
CA LEU A 176 14.17 -8.85 20.59
C LEU A 176 14.06 -7.46 21.24
N PRO A 177 15.02 -7.09 22.09
CA PRO A 177 14.96 -5.85 22.85
C PRO A 177 14.78 -4.62 21.95
N ASN A 178 13.82 -3.77 22.29
CA ASN A 178 13.43 -2.60 21.50
C ASN A 178 13.26 -2.96 20.01
N LEU A 179 12.26 -3.78 19.72
CA LEU A 179 11.91 -4.16 18.35
C LEU A 179 11.49 -2.90 17.58
N LEU A 180 12.27 -2.51 16.58
CA LEU A 180 12.06 -1.30 15.77
C LEU A 180 11.12 -1.58 14.59
N ALA A 181 11.25 -2.73 13.93
CA ALA A 181 10.39 -3.12 12.82
C ALA A 181 10.37 -4.65 12.66
N CYS A 182 9.28 -5.18 12.12
CA CYS A 182 9.19 -6.57 11.71
C CYS A 182 8.27 -6.71 10.50
N ALA A 183 8.46 -7.79 9.74
CA ALA A 183 7.56 -8.21 8.67
C ALA A 183 7.57 -9.73 8.57
N PHE A 184 6.44 -10.31 8.18
CA PHE A 184 6.21 -11.75 8.10
C PHE A 184 5.84 -12.15 6.68
N VAL A 185 6.09 -13.42 6.35
CA VAL A 185 5.62 -14.03 5.10
C VAL A 185 5.44 -15.54 5.30
N CYS A 186 4.48 -16.10 4.58
CA CYS A 186 4.37 -17.53 4.36
C CYS A 186 4.52 -17.83 2.87
N ASP A 187 5.35 -18.83 2.57
CA ASP A 187 5.55 -19.32 1.22
C ASP A 187 5.65 -20.85 1.29
N HIS A 188 4.67 -21.54 0.69
CA HIS A 188 4.57 -23.00 0.67
C HIS A 188 4.70 -23.62 2.09
N GLY A 189 4.01 -23.04 3.07
CA GLY A 189 4.01 -23.50 4.46
C GLY A 189 5.23 -23.07 5.29
N ARG A 190 6.22 -22.41 4.69
CA ARG A 190 7.38 -21.87 5.41
C ARG A 190 7.08 -20.48 5.92
N LEU A 191 6.96 -20.32 7.24
CA LEU A 191 6.80 -19.01 7.87
C LEU A 191 8.18 -18.41 8.12
N ARG A 192 8.46 -17.29 7.46
CA ARG A 192 9.68 -16.50 7.69
C ARG A 192 9.33 -15.10 8.16
N PHE A 193 10.24 -14.51 8.91
CA PHE A 193 10.08 -13.14 9.37
C PHE A 193 11.42 -12.43 9.45
N ALA A 194 11.38 -11.14 9.12
CA ALA A 194 12.51 -10.24 9.19
C ALA A 194 12.28 -9.20 10.27
N VAL A 195 13.32 -8.88 11.03
CA VAL A 195 13.25 -7.95 12.17
C VAL A 195 14.38 -6.95 12.13
N VAL A 196 14.14 -5.77 12.67
CA VAL A 196 15.15 -4.77 13.04
C VAL A 196 14.94 -4.43 14.51
N TYR A 197 15.98 -4.54 15.33
CA TYR A 197 15.91 -4.35 16.78
C TYR A 197 17.24 -3.81 17.34
N ASN A 198 17.24 -3.34 18.59
CA ASN A 198 18.47 -2.96 19.28
C ASN A 198 19.09 -4.19 19.96
N ASP A 199 20.32 -4.51 19.59
CA ASP A 199 21.09 -5.55 20.27
C ASP A 199 21.67 -4.99 21.57
N LYS A 200 21.12 -5.44 22.71
CA LYS A 200 21.58 -5.05 24.05
C LYS A 200 23.06 -5.34 24.29
N THR A 201 23.62 -6.38 23.65
CA THR A 201 25.01 -6.80 23.89
C THR A 201 26.03 -5.86 23.27
N THR A 202 25.66 -5.19 22.18
CA THR A 202 26.58 -4.35 21.39
C THR A 202 26.13 -2.90 21.28
N GLU A 203 24.99 -2.56 21.86
CA GLU A 203 24.27 -1.28 21.69
C GLU A 203 24.03 -0.90 20.22
N ALA A 204 24.17 -1.86 19.30
CA ALA A 204 24.03 -1.66 17.87
C ALA A 204 22.66 -2.13 17.38
N LYS A 205 22.14 -1.52 16.32
CA LYS A 205 20.93 -2.02 15.65
C LYS A 205 21.30 -3.19 14.75
N ARG A 206 20.47 -4.23 14.76
CA ARG A 206 20.66 -5.42 13.91
C ARG A 206 19.41 -5.76 13.15
N MET A 207 19.61 -6.24 11.94
CA MET A 207 18.58 -6.84 11.12
C MET A 207 18.82 -8.34 11.05
N LYS A 208 17.78 -9.14 11.27
CA LYS A 208 17.84 -10.61 11.19
C LYS A 208 16.68 -11.15 10.38
N LEU A 209 16.92 -12.29 9.73
CA LEU A 209 15.92 -13.11 9.04
C LEU A 209 15.82 -14.46 9.76
N PHE A 210 14.61 -14.89 10.10
CA PHE A 210 14.33 -16.12 10.83
C PHE A 210 13.35 -17.02 10.06
N GLU A 211 13.33 -18.30 10.42
CA GLU A 211 12.32 -19.28 9.97
C GLU A 211 11.67 -19.91 11.21
N TYR A 212 10.36 -19.77 11.34
CA TYR A 212 9.60 -20.43 12.40
C TYR A 212 9.45 -21.93 12.08
N PRO A 213 9.57 -22.85 13.05
CA PRO A 213 9.59 -22.63 14.52
C PRO A 213 10.97 -22.42 15.13
N ASN A 214 12.06 -22.34 14.35
CA ASN A 214 13.40 -22.19 14.91
C ASN A 214 13.68 -20.73 15.30
N LEU A 215 13.45 -20.40 16.58
CA LEU A 215 13.62 -19.05 17.12
C LEU A 215 15.04 -18.78 17.64
N GLU A 216 15.83 -19.82 17.91
CA GLU A 216 17.20 -19.69 18.42
C GLU A 216 18.20 -19.35 17.30
N ARG A 217 17.99 -19.92 16.11
CA ARG A 217 18.88 -19.74 14.97
C ARG A 217 18.25 -18.85 13.89
N HIS A 218 18.95 -17.78 13.55
CA HIS A 218 18.60 -16.94 12.40
C HIS A 218 19.17 -17.55 11.10
N ILE A 219 18.49 -17.30 9.99
CA ILE A 219 18.98 -17.62 8.63
C ILE A 219 20.14 -16.70 8.27
N ALA A 220 19.94 -15.39 8.46
CA ALA A 220 20.89 -14.36 8.07
C ALA A 220 20.81 -13.17 9.01
N THR A 221 21.92 -12.42 9.13
CA THR A 221 22.03 -11.25 10.00
C THR A 221 22.89 -10.17 9.36
N ARG A 222 22.62 -8.91 9.69
CA ARG A 222 23.49 -7.78 9.37
C ARG A 222 23.38 -6.66 10.40
N PRO A 223 24.46 -5.91 10.67
CA PRO A 223 24.36 -4.64 11.36
C PRO A 223 23.56 -3.61 10.55
N VAL A 224 22.92 -2.71 11.30
CA VAL A 224 22.18 -1.53 10.82
C VAL A 224 22.80 -0.31 11.49
N MET A 225 23.36 0.61 10.72
CA MET A 225 24.24 1.66 11.29
C MET A 225 23.51 2.98 11.55
N ILE A 226 22.59 3.37 10.67
CA ILE A 226 21.94 4.69 10.64
C ILE A 226 20.43 4.53 10.51
N GLY A 227 19.69 5.44 11.15
CA GLY A 227 18.22 5.49 11.14
C GLY A 227 17.68 5.39 12.56
N GLU A 228 16.60 6.12 12.86
CA GLU A 228 15.94 6.16 14.16
C GLU A 228 14.67 5.31 14.15
N SER A 229 13.88 5.46 13.10
CA SER A 229 12.72 4.62 12.82
C SER A 229 12.98 3.73 11.61
N PHE A 230 12.35 2.56 11.58
CA PHE A 230 12.55 1.57 10.54
C PHE A 230 11.23 1.02 10.04
N THR A 231 11.20 0.66 8.77
CA THR A 231 10.23 -0.27 8.19
C THR A 231 10.99 -1.43 7.57
N VAL A 232 10.35 -2.59 7.45
CA VAL A 232 10.94 -3.78 6.83
C VAL A 232 9.99 -4.32 5.77
N LYS A 233 10.52 -4.65 4.60
CA LYS A 233 9.83 -5.42 3.57
C LYS A 233 10.55 -6.76 3.40
N ILE A 234 9.84 -7.86 3.59
CA ILE A 234 10.32 -9.22 3.27
C ILE A 234 9.83 -9.60 1.86
N SER A 235 10.63 -10.32 1.10
CA SER A 235 10.22 -10.81 -0.22
C SER A 235 9.10 -11.86 -0.03
N PRO A 236 8.11 -11.92 -0.94
CA PRO A 236 7.03 -12.91 -0.87
C PRO A 236 7.47 -14.38 -0.79
N ASN A 237 8.62 -14.74 -1.34
CA ASN A 237 9.21 -16.08 -1.21
C ASN A 237 10.08 -16.26 0.05
N GLY A 238 10.18 -15.23 0.90
CA GLY A 238 10.96 -15.21 2.13
C GLY A 238 12.48 -15.36 1.93
N SER A 239 13.00 -15.13 0.73
CA SER A 239 14.43 -15.26 0.40
C SER A 239 15.26 -14.02 0.79
N SER A 240 14.63 -12.86 0.88
CA SER A 240 15.30 -11.60 1.19
C SER A 240 14.42 -10.64 1.98
N ALA A 241 15.05 -9.64 2.57
CA ALA A 241 14.38 -8.55 3.24
C ALA A 241 15.16 -7.25 3.05
N ILE A 242 14.44 -6.13 3.07
CA ILE A 242 15.00 -4.78 3.01
C ILE A 242 14.46 -4.00 4.20
N ALA A 243 15.35 -3.52 5.05
CA ALA A 243 15.02 -2.52 6.06
C ALA A 243 15.25 -1.12 5.49
N ILE A 244 14.28 -0.23 5.67
CA ILE A 244 14.38 1.20 5.31
C ILE A 244 14.42 1.98 6.62
N GLY A 245 15.57 2.57 6.93
CA GLY A 245 15.75 3.45 8.08
C GLY A 245 15.51 4.91 7.70
N LEU A 246 14.84 5.65 8.57
CA LEU A 246 14.65 7.10 8.45
C LEU A 246 15.43 7.80 9.56
N LYS A 247 16.13 8.88 9.22
CA LYS A 247 16.80 9.77 10.17
C LYS A 247 16.11 11.12 10.09
N ASN A 248 15.49 11.54 11.18
CA ASN A 248 14.86 12.85 11.26
C ASN A 248 15.97 13.88 11.53
N GLN A 249 16.45 14.58 10.50
CA GLN A 249 17.25 15.77 10.71
C GLN A 249 16.32 16.96 10.91
N SER A 250 16.56 17.70 11.99
CA SER A 250 15.87 18.96 12.31
C SER A 250 16.24 20.10 11.37
N ASP A 251 17.28 19.96 10.54
CA ASP A 251 17.91 21.10 9.89
C ASP A 251 18.10 20.90 8.37
N GLU A 252 17.55 21.88 7.64
CA GLU A 252 17.87 22.35 6.28
C GLU A 252 17.41 21.57 5.04
N THR A 253 17.13 20.26 5.10
CA THR A 253 16.43 19.57 3.99
C THR A 253 15.10 19.02 4.45
N TYR A 254 13.99 19.62 3.98
CA TYR A 254 12.60 19.19 4.24
C TYR A 254 12.28 17.70 3.93
N PHE A 255 13.24 16.96 3.38
CA PHE A 255 13.17 15.53 3.13
C PHE A 255 14.22 14.84 4.02
N GLY A 256 13.79 14.15 5.08
CA GLY A 256 14.70 13.41 5.96
C GLY A 256 15.57 12.40 5.19
N GLU A 257 16.73 12.06 5.74
CA GLU A 257 17.62 11.06 5.13
C GLU A 257 17.05 9.65 5.33
N SER A 258 17.10 8.84 4.27
CA SER A 258 16.67 7.45 4.32
C SER A 258 17.72 6.49 3.78
N PHE A 259 17.81 5.32 4.41
CA PHE A 259 18.87 4.35 4.17
C PHE A 259 18.25 2.97 3.98
N ALA A 260 18.70 2.23 2.96
CA ALA A 260 18.24 0.86 2.70
C ALA A 260 19.30 -0.18 3.09
N TYR A 261 18.87 -1.19 3.84
CA TYR A 261 19.68 -2.31 4.29
C TYR A 261 19.09 -3.61 3.73
N TYR A 262 19.74 -4.19 2.74
CA TYR A 262 19.36 -5.47 2.12
C TYR A 262 20.00 -6.67 2.83
N LEU A 263 19.22 -7.73 3.04
CA LEU A 263 19.64 -8.99 3.62
C LEU A 263 18.98 -10.13 2.85
N ASN A 264 19.72 -11.18 2.47
CA ASN A 264 19.12 -12.38 1.89
C ASN A 264 19.58 -13.64 2.63
N VAL A 265 19.08 -14.80 2.22
CA VAL A 265 19.49 -16.09 2.79
C VAL A 265 20.98 -16.41 2.66
N GLN A 266 21.72 -15.72 1.78
CA GLN A 266 23.17 -15.86 1.64
C GLN A 266 23.96 -14.92 2.58
N GLY A 267 23.28 -13.96 3.21
CA GLY A 267 23.88 -13.01 4.16
C GLY A 267 23.69 -11.56 3.75
N GLN A 268 24.54 -10.69 4.31
CA GLN A 268 24.51 -9.26 4.03
C GLN A 268 24.98 -8.99 2.60
N MET A 269 24.21 -8.18 1.86
CA MET A 269 24.67 -7.64 0.58
C MET A 269 24.44 -6.12 0.51
N LYS A 270 25.26 -5.43 -0.30
CA LYS A 270 25.05 -4.02 -0.60
C LYS A 270 23.93 -3.90 -1.63
N LEU A 271 22.95 -3.04 -1.35
CA LEU A 271 21.92 -2.70 -2.33
C LEU A 271 22.52 -1.77 -3.39
N PRO A 272 22.57 -2.15 -4.68
CA PRO A 272 23.21 -1.35 -5.71
C PRO A 272 22.31 -0.18 -6.14
N LEU A 273 22.41 0.95 -5.45
CA LEU A 273 21.71 2.18 -5.83
C LEU A 273 22.58 3.00 -6.79
N LYS A 274 22.05 3.31 -7.99
CA LYS A 274 22.79 4.10 -8.99
C LYS A 274 22.98 5.55 -8.57
N LYS A 275 21.99 6.12 -7.89
CA LYS A 275 21.97 7.53 -7.47
C LYS A 275 21.90 7.63 -5.96
N SER A 276 22.80 8.42 -5.38
CA SER A 276 22.79 8.73 -3.95
C SER A 276 21.60 9.63 -3.60
N GLY A 277 21.12 9.51 -2.36
CA GLY A 277 20.00 10.26 -1.81
C GLY A 277 18.92 9.35 -1.23
N PRO A 278 17.71 9.88 -0.97
CA PRO A 278 16.67 9.17 -0.24
C PRO A 278 16.08 7.99 -1.02
N ILE A 279 15.57 7.02 -0.28
CA ILE A 279 14.76 5.90 -0.76
C ILE A 279 13.30 6.36 -0.82
N HIS A 280 12.78 6.58 -2.03
CA HIS A 280 11.40 7.00 -2.23
C HIS A 280 10.43 5.82 -2.22
N TYR A 281 10.81 4.71 -2.85
CA TYR A 281 9.95 3.53 -2.93
C TYR A 281 10.74 2.25 -3.15
N ILE A 282 10.26 1.15 -2.57
CA ILE A 282 10.75 -0.21 -2.84
C ILE A 282 9.53 -1.11 -2.98
N GLU A 283 9.48 -1.94 -4.02
CA GLU A 283 8.37 -2.88 -4.23
C GLU A 283 8.89 -4.25 -4.66
N TYR A 284 8.52 -5.32 -3.94
CA TYR A 284 8.77 -6.68 -4.39
C TYR A 284 7.69 -7.11 -5.40
N SER A 285 8.10 -7.90 -6.39
CA SER A 285 7.16 -8.69 -7.20
C SER A 285 6.45 -9.73 -6.34
N LYS A 286 5.28 -10.21 -6.77
CA LYS A 286 4.53 -11.22 -6.01
C LYS A 286 5.25 -12.56 -5.88
N GLY A 287 6.14 -12.90 -6.83
CA GLY A 287 6.99 -14.09 -6.74
C GLY A 287 8.18 -13.92 -5.80
N GLY A 288 8.46 -12.68 -5.36
CA GLY A 288 9.62 -12.35 -4.56
C GLY A 288 10.95 -12.55 -5.24
N ASP A 289 10.96 -12.70 -6.58
CA ASP A 289 12.16 -13.01 -7.37
C ASP A 289 12.86 -11.77 -7.96
N ARG A 290 12.23 -10.61 -7.77
CA ARG A 290 12.69 -9.29 -8.17
C ARG A 290 12.00 -8.20 -7.37
N PHE A 291 12.61 -7.03 -7.32
CA PHE A 291 12.03 -5.83 -6.73
C PHE A 291 12.48 -4.57 -7.46
N VAL A 292 11.68 -3.50 -7.37
CA VAL A 292 12.01 -2.19 -7.92
C VAL A 292 12.43 -1.26 -6.80
N THR A 293 13.44 -0.44 -7.06
CA THR A 293 13.84 0.69 -6.21
C THR A 293 13.66 2.01 -6.93
N ILE A 294 13.06 2.98 -6.27
CA ILE A 294 13.10 4.40 -6.64
C ILE A 294 13.96 5.11 -5.59
N ALA A 295 15.13 5.59 -5.97
CA ALA A 295 16.08 6.18 -5.02
C ALA A 295 16.91 7.32 -5.63
N GLY A 296 17.34 8.23 -4.75
CA GLY A 296 18.23 9.33 -5.05
C GLY A 296 17.53 10.68 -5.19
N HIS A 297 18.33 11.74 -5.30
CA HIS A 297 17.82 13.11 -5.49
C HIS A 297 17.08 13.26 -6.82
N VAL A 298 16.14 14.21 -6.88
CA VAL A 298 15.24 14.40 -8.02
C VAL A 298 16.02 14.74 -9.31
N PRO A 299 15.65 14.16 -10.47
CA PRO A 299 14.76 13.01 -10.62
C PRO A 299 15.42 11.72 -10.07
N PRO A 300 14.74 10.92 -9.24
CA PRO A 300 15.33 9.70 -8.70
C PRO A 300 15.61 8.67 -9.79
N SER A 301 16.58 7.79 -9.53
CA SER A 301 16.87 6.62 -10.35
C SER A 301 15.88 5.51 -10.05
N ILE A 302 15.42 4.83 -11.10
CA ILE A 302 14.52 3.69 -11.02
C ILE A 302 15.21 2.46 -11.59
N SER A 303 15.32 1.43 -10.78
CA SER A 303 16.01 0.18 -11.13
C SER A 303 15.22 -1.03 -10.69
N ILE A 304 15.19 -2.06 -11.52
CA ILE A 304 14.70 -3.40 -11.18
C ILE A 304 15.90 -4.24 -10.79
N HIS A 305 15.82 -4.89 -9.64
CA HIS A 305 16.81 -5.84 -9.12
C HIS A 305 16.20 -7.22 -9.17
N TYR A 306 16.94 -8.21 -9.67
CA TYR A 306 16.52 -9.61 -9.69
C TYR A 306 17.24 -10.38 -8.56
N ASP A 307 16.69 -11.53 -8.15
CA ASP A 307 17.11 -12.33 -6.98
C ASP A 307 18.62 -12.55 -6.85
N LYS A 308 19.33 -12.64 -7.98
CA LYS A 308 20.79 -12.62 -7.99
C LYS A 308 21.27 -11.17 -8.01
N VAL A 309 21.63 -10.67 -6.83
CA VAL A 309 22.22 -9.33 -6.65
C VAL A 309 23.38 -9.13 -7.62
N GLY A 310 23.36 -7.99 -8.32
CA GLY A 310 24.27 -7.69 -9.44
C GLY A 310 23.57 -7.75 -10.81
N THR A 311 22.42 -8.43 -10.88
CA THR A 311 21.55 -8.40 -12.07
C THR A 311 20.53 -7.30 -11.88
N ALA A 312 20.87 -6.07 -12.26
CA ALA A 312 19.97 -4.94 -12.21
C ALA A 312 19.72 -4.40 -13.62
N PHE A 313 18.51 -3.91 -13.85
CA PHE A 313 18.15 -3.17 -15.05
C PHE A 313 17.70 -1.77 -14.65
N GLU A 314 18.27 -0.76 -15.28
CA GLU A 314 17.88 0.63 -15.07
C GLU A 314 16.72 0.98 -16.00
N ILE A 315 15.57 1.33 -15.41
CA ILE A 315 14.42 1.81 -16.17
C ILE A 315 14.68 3.25 -16.62
N GLY A 316 15.35 4.05 -15.79
CA GLY A 316 15.73 5.43 -16.08
C GLY A 316 15.62 6.34 -14.86
N GLN A 317 15.62 7.66 -15.11
CA GLN A 317 15.41 8.67 -14.07
C GLN A 317 14.10 9.41 -14.34
N TYR A 318 13.16 9.30 -13.41
CA TYR A 318 11.83 9.89 -13.52
C TYR A 318 11.37 10.40 -12.17
N SER A 319 10.61 11.49 -12.14
CA SER A 319 9.99 12.03 -10.92
C SER A 319 8.79 11.18 -10.47
N PHE A 320 9.05 9.90 -10.19
CA PHE A 320 8.09 8.93 -9.66
C PHE A 320 8.38 8.64 -8.19
N ASN A 321 7.35 8.26 -7.44
CA ASN A 321 7.43 7.92 -6.01
C ASN A 321 6.60 6.69 -5.64
N SER A 322 6.04 5.98 -6.63
CA SER A 322 5.21 4.81 -6.41
C SER A 322 5.42 3.78 -7.51
N VAL A 323 5.36 2.50 -7.14
CA VAL A 323 5.53 1.36 -8.03
C VAL A 323 4.52 0.27 -7.66
N ARG A 324 3.91 -0.37 -8.66
CA ARG A 324 3.04 -1.54 -8.45
C ARG A 324 3.31 -2.59 -9.52
N PHE A 325 3.59 -3.82 -9.11
CA PHE A 325 3.60 -4.96 -10.02
C PHE A 325 2.16 -5.35 -10.37
N ALA A 326 1.92 -5.62 -11.65
CA ALA A 326 0.68 -6.29 -12.05
C ALA A 326 0.64 -7.71 -11.46
N PRO A 327 -0.54 -8.27 -11.17
CA PRO A 327 -0.68 -9.63 -10.66
C PRO A 327 0.08 -10.73 -11.43
N GLY A 328 0.28 -10.57 -12.74
CA GLY A 328 1.06 -11.50 -13.56
C GLY A 328 2.59 -11.33 -13.47
N ASN A 329 3.10 -10.37 -12.69
CA ASN A 329 4.53 -10.04 -12.50
C ASN A 329 5.35 -9.71 -13.76
N GLN A 330 4.74 -9.68 -14.95
CA GLN A 330 5.36 -9.24 -16.20
C GLN A 330 5.41 -7.71 -16.26
N LEU A 331 4.29 -7.05 -15.94
CA LEU A 331 4.18 -5.60 -15.99
C LEU A 331 4.46 -4.96 -14.65
N VAL A 332 5.08 -3.79 -14.71
CA VAL A 332 5.16 -2.84 -13.60
C VAL A 332 4.61 -1.49 -14.05
N ALA A 333 3.79 -0.88 -13.20
CA ALA A 333 3.40 0.51 -13.36
C ALA A 333 4.18 1.37 -12.37
N LEU A 334 4.50 2.58 -12.82
CA LEU A 334 5.28 3.58 -12.11
C LEU A 334 4.46 4.89 -12.12
N GLY A 335 4.39 5.55 -10.97
CA GLY A 335 3.61 6.78 -10.83
C GLY A 335 4.32 7.83 -9.98
N GLY A 336 4.17 9.09 -10.38
CA GLY A 336 4.59 10.27 -9.62
C GLY A 336 3.37 11.00 -9.08
N PHE A 337 3.01 10.73 -7.83
CA PHE A 337 1.74 11.17 -7.23
C PHE A 337 1.91 12.08 -6.02
N GLY A 338 0.82 12.73 -5.58
CA GLY A 338 0.86 13.74 -4.53
C GLY A 338 1.39 15.07 -5.07
N ASN A 339 2.56 15.51 -4.58
CA ASN A 339 3.20 16.77 -5.00
C ASN A 339 3.88 16.69 -6.38
N PHE A 340 3.82 15.53 -7.04
CA PHE A 340 4.36 15.30 -8.37
C PHE A 340 3.28 15.50 -9.44
N ASN A 341 3.70 15.62 -10.71
CA ASN A 341 2.83 16.01 -11.83
C ASN A 341 1.82 14.94 -12.27
N GLY A 342 1.64 13.83 -11.55
CA GLY A 342 0.69 12.78 -11.94
C GLY A 342 1.14 11.90 -13.10
N ASN A 343 2.40 11.99 -13.55
CA ASN A 343 2.91 11.18 -14.65
C ASN A 343 2.84 9.68 -14.30
N LEU A 344 2.52 8.87 -15.31
CA LEU A 344 2.41 7.42 -15.26
C LEU A 344 3.27 6.79 -16.35
N LYS A 345 3.83 5.62 -16.05
CA LYS A 345 4.52 4.78 -17.03
C LYS A 345 4.25 3.31 -16.75
N THR A 346 4.01 2.53 -17.79
CA THR A 346 4.03 1.06 -17.72
C THR A 346 5.28 0.51 -18.41
N PHE A 347 5.84 -0.53 -17.81
CA PHE A 347 7.09 -1.14 -18.24
C PHE A 347 6.98 -2.66 -18.19
N ASP A 348 7.47 -3.32 -19.23
CA ASP A 348 7.55 -4.78 -19.31
C ASP A 348 8.89 -5.24 -18.73
N THR A 349 8.83 -6.00 -17.64
CA THR A 349 10.01 -6.49 -16.92
C THR A 349 10.71 -7.68 -17.59
N GLN A 350 10.03 -8.35 -18.53
CA GLN A 350 10.57 -9.48 -19.29
C GLN A 350 11.31 -8.98 -20.52
N THR A 351 10.69 -8.12 -21.34
CA THR A 351 11.33 -7.53 -22.54
C THR A 351 12.22 -6.35 -22.20
N ARG A 352 12.10 -5.81 -20.98
CA ARG A 352 12.84 -4.63 -20.48
C ARG A 352 12.57 -3.37 -21.30
N THR A 353 11.33 -3.20 -21.74
CA THR A 353 10.91 -2.06 -22.58
C THR A 353 9.80 -1.27 -21.90
N SER A 354 9.82 0.05 -22.08
CA SER A 354 8.65 0.89 -21.77
C SER A 354 7.50 0.50 -22.70
N ILE A 355 6.29 0.38 -22.15
CA ILE A 355 5.07 0.08 -22.92
C ILE A 355 4.38 1.38 -23.31
N ALA A 356 4.08 2.21 -22.32
CA ALA A 356 3.36 3.45 -22.52
C ALA A 356 3.68 4.47 -21.42
N ASP A 357 3.39 5.73 -21.75
CA ASP A 357 3.36 6.85 -20.83
C ASP A 357 1.93 7.39 -20.78
N GLY A 358 1.55 7.94 -19.64
CA GLY A 358 0.26 8.59 -19.46
C GLY A 358 0.24 9.50 -18.24
N GLU A 359 -0.96 9.85 -17.80
CA GLU A 359 -1.15 10.82 -16.74
C GLU A 359 -2.37 10.47 -15.89
N ALA A 360 -2.22 10.62 -14.58
CA ALA A 360 -3.30 10.54 -13.61
C ALA A 360 -3.07 11.59 -12.51
N LEU A 361 -3.48 12.82 -12.81
CA LEU A 361 -3.39 13.97 -11.92
C LEU A 361 -4.07 13.74 -10.57
N TYR A 362 -3.45 14.25 -9.51
CA TYR A 362 -3.95 14.27 -8.13
C TYR A 362 -4.27 12.89 -7.53
N THR A 363 -3.77 11.82 -8.14
CA THR A 363 -3.97 10.46 -7.65
C THR A 363 -3.41 10.32 -6.24
N SER A 364 -4.21 9.75 -5.35
CA SER A 364 -3.83 9.46 -3.96
C SER A 364 -3.90 7.97 -3.62
N GLU A 365 -4.63 7.18 -4.42
CA GLU A 365 -4.74 5.73 -4.30
C GLU A 365 -4.84 5.12 -5.70
N TRP A 366 -4.19 3.97 -5.91
CA TRP A 366 -4.14 3.31 -7.22
C TRP A 366 -3.71 1.85 -7.07
N GLU A 367 -4.25 0.99 -7.93
CA GLU A 367 -4.00 -0.45 -7.88
C GLU A 367 -4.30 -1.12 -9.23
N TRP A 368 -3.56 -2.19 -9.53
CA TRP A 368 -3.86 -3.09 -10.63
C TRP A 368 -5.13 -3.90 -10.37
N SER A 369 -5.92 -4.08 -11.41
CA SER A 369 -7.06 -4.99 -11.40
C SER A 369 -6.62 -6.43 -11.13
N PRO A 370 -7.50 -7.28 -10.58
CA PRO A 370 -7.18 -8.69 -10.33
C PRO A 370 -6.74 -9.45 -11.58
N CYS A 371 -7.20 -9.03 -12.77
CA CYS A 371 -6.79 -9.63 -14.03
C CYS A 371 -5.44 -9.13 -14.58
N GLY A 372 -4.87 -8.08 -14.01
CA GLY A 372 -3.60 -7.47 -14.42
C GLY A 372 -3.63 -6.71 -15.75
N ARG A 373 -4.81 -6.48 -16.35
CA ARG A 373 -4.96 -5.79 -17.64
C ARG A 373 -5.33 -4.31 -17.51
N LEU A 374 -5.89 -3.93 -16.36
CA LEU A 374 -6.32 -2.58 -16.01
C LEU A 374 -5.67 -2.15 -14.69
N PHE A 375 -5.62 -0.86 -14.43
CA PHE A 375 -5.41 -0.31 -13.08
C PHE A 375 -6.34 0.89 -12.86
N PHE A 376 -6.73 1.16 -11.62
CA PHE A 376 -7.45 2.41 -11.30
C PHE A 376 -6.50 3.44 -10.73
N SER A 377 -6.86 4.72 -10.84
CA SER A 377 -6.31 5.83 -10.07
C SER A 377 -7.45 6.61 -9.43
N ALA A 378 -7.36 6.96 -8.15
CA ALA A 378 -8.40 7.65 -7.40
C ALA A 378 -7.89 8.93 -6.74
N VAL A 379 -8.73 9.96 -6.75
CA VAL A 379 -8.54 11.26 -6.08
C VAL A 379 -9.46 11.27 -4.85
N LEU A 380 -8.88 11.00 -3.67
CA LEU A 380 -9.66 10.75 -2.45
C LEU A 380 -9.82 12.00 -1.57
N TYR A 381 -10.98 12.10 -0.92
CA TYR A 381 -11.26 12.95 0.22
C TYR A 381 -10.71 12.31 1.51
N PRO A 382 -10.19 13.08 2.49
CA PRO A 382 -10.03 14.54 2.49
C PRO A 382 -8.70 15.04 1.90
N LYS A 383 -7.85 14.14 1.37
CA LYS A 383 -6.54 14.52 0.79
C LYS A 383 -6.69 15.57 -0.30
N MET A 384 -7.73 15.43 -1.13
CA MET A 384 -8.21 16.45 -2.05
C MET A 384 -9.68 16.72 -1.73
N MET A 385 -10.01 17.97 -1.41
CA MET A 385 -11.37 18.37 -1.00
C MET A 385 -12.33 18.60 -2.18
N VAL A 386 -11.82 18.60 -3.41
CA VAL A 386 -12.60 18.86 -4.63
C VAL A 386 -12.21 17.89 -5.73
N SER A 387 -13.10 17.73 -6.71
CA SER A 387 -12.87 16.89 -7.90
C SER A 387 -12.56 15.43 -7.58
N ASN A 388 -13.16 14.89 -6.51
CA ASN A 388 -13.02 13.48 -6.14
C ASN A 388 -13.59 12.57 -7.23
N GLU A 389 -12.81 11.57 -7.60
CA GLU A 389 -13.13 10.64 -8.69
C GLU A 389 -12.24 9.40 -8.65
N PHE A 390 -12.65 8.37 -9.37
CA PHE A 390 -11.73 7.32 -9.81
C PHE A 390 -11.73 7.21 -11.33
N ARG A 391 -10.58 6.82 -11.88
CA ARG A 391 -10.35 6.60 -13.31
C ARG A 391 -9.88 5.17 -13.50
N VAL A 392 -10.40 4.47 -14.51
CA VAL A 392 -9.93 3.14 -14.90
C VAL A 392 -9.08 3.28 -16.14
N HIS A 393 -7.86 2.76 -16.07
CA HIS A 393 -6.86 2.79 -17.13
C HIS A 393 -6.62 1.38 -17.66
N ASN A 394 -6.27 1.26 -18.94
CA ASN A 394 -5.65 0.04 -19.45
C ASN A 394 -4.14 -0.01 -19.14
N HIS A 395 -3.51 -1.15 -19.42
CA HIS A 395 -2.05 -1.33 -19.27
C HIS A 395 -1.20 -0.40 -20.16
N ALA A 396 -1.82 0.32 -21.10
CA ALA A 396 -1.19 1.35 -21.93
C ALA A 396 -1.40 2.78 -21.38
N CYS A 397 -1.80 2.92 -20.11
CA CYS A 397 -2.05 4.21 -19.45
C CYS A 397 -3.16 5.07 -20.08
N GLN A 398 -4.00 4.51 -20.93
CA GLN A 398 -5.16 5.23 -21.47
C GLN A 398 -6.32 5.15 -20.48
N ILE A 399 -6.92 6.29 -20.17
CA ILE A 399 -8.15 6.37 -19.38
C ILE A 399 -9.31 5.84 -20.23
N LEU A 400 -9.92 4.75 -19.79
CA LEU A 400 -11.10 4.16 -20.41
C LEU A 400 -12.40 4.76 -19.84
N GLN A 401 -12.41 5.07 -18.55
CA GLN A 401 -13.57 5.65 -17.88
C GLN A 401 -13.16 6.49 -16.68
N THR A 402 -13.91 7.56 -16.44
CA THR A 402 -13.81 8.41 -15.25
C THR A 402 -15.17 8.45 -14.56
N VAL A 403 -15.19 8.25 -13.24
CA VAL A 403 -16.40 8.29 -12.43
C VAL A 403 -16.21 9.32 -11.32
N LYS A 404 -16.99 10.41 -11.38
CA LYS A 404 -17.04 11.42 -10.32
C LYS A 404 -17.80 10.86 -9.12
N VAL A 405 -17.23 11.00 -7.93
CA VAL A 405 -17.84 10.54 -6.67
C VAL A 405 -17.57 11.61 -5.62
N GLU A 406 -18.64 12.19 -5.08
CA GLU A 406 -18.56 13.19 -4.02
C GLU A 406 -17.97 12.61 -2.74
N GLU A 407 -16.99 13.29 -2.15
CA GLU A 407 -16.25 12.85 -0.97
C GLU A 407 -15.80 11.36 -1.03
N LEU A 408 -15.23 10.93 -2.15
CA LEU A 408 -14.68 9.58 -2.29
C LEU A 408 -13.58 9.31 -1.25
N THR A 409 -13.83 8.48 -0.24
CA THR A 409 -12.88 8.22 0.86
C THR A 409 -12.02 6.98 0.65
N GLN A 410 -12.49 6.02 -0.13
CA GLN A 410 -11.79 4.76 -0.38
C GLN A 410 -12.20 4.18 -1.74
N CYS A 411 -11.26 3.61 -2.49
CA CYS A 411 -11.53 2.91 -3.75
C CYS A 411 -10.64 1.66 -3.83
N GLY A 412 -11.22 0.51 -4.15
CA GLY A 412 -10.46 -0.74 -4.23
C GLY A 412 -11.02 -1.71 -5.26
N TRP A 413 -10.13 -2.51 -5.85
CA TRP A 413 -10.57 -3.65 -6.65
C TRP A 413 -11.10 -4.76 -5.76
N VAL A 414 -12.09 -5.49 -6.29
CA VAL A 414 -12.69 -6.63 -5.63
C VAL A 414 -12.72 -7.82 -6.58
N GLY A 415 -12.02 -8.87 -6.20
CA GLY A 415 -11.96 -10.12 -6.95
C GLY A 415 -10.62 -10.83 -6.79
N LEU A 416 -10.66 -12.15 -6.95
CA LEU A 416 -9.47 -12.98 -6.90
C LEU A 416 -8.53 -12.65 -8.07
N SER A 417 -7.24 -12.61 -7.75
CA SER A 417 -6.17 -12.42 -8.73
C SER A 417 -6.20 -13.55 -9.76
N GLN A 418 -6.47 -13.20 -11.01
CA GLN A 418 -6.51 -14.14 -12.14
C GLN A 418 -5.85 -13.46 -13.35
N PRO A 419 -4.51 -13.46 -13.42
CA PRO A 419 -3.79 -12.83 -14.52
C PRO A 419 -4.28 -13.35 -15.87
N LEU A 420 -4.58 -12.45 -16.79
CA LEU A 420 -5.01 -12.77 -18.15
C LEU A 420 -4.01 -12.21 -19.17
N PRO A 421 -3.90 -12.81 -20.37
CA PRO A 421 -3.07 -12.27 -21.44
C PRO A 421 -3.40 -10.80 -21.74
N LEU A 422 -2.36 -10.02 -22.03
CA LEU A 422 -2.53 -8.61 -22.39
C LEU A 422 -3.25 -8.49 -23.74
N PRO A 423 -4.33 -7.71 -23.85
CA PRO A 423 -4.98 -7.46 -25.12
C PRO A 423 -4.11 -6.56 -25.98
N LYS A 424 -4.23 -6.68 -27.31
CA LYS A 424 -3.63 -5.68 -28.21
C LYS A 424 -4.36 -4.35 -28.02
N VAL A 425 -3.61 -3.30 -27.70
CA VAL A 425 -4.14 -1.94 -27.58
C VAL A 425 -3.53 -1.09 -28.69
N ASN A 426 -4.37 -0.32 -29.37
CA ASN A 426 -3.90 0.69 -30.31
C ASN A 426 -3.28 1.83 -29.52
N LEU A 427 -1.95 1.82 -29.45
CA LEU A 427 -1.20 2.93 -28.91
C LEU A 427 -1.26 4.08 -29.93
N PRO A 428 -1.77 5.28 -29.57
CA PRO A 428 -1.60 6.43 -30.43
C PRO A 428 -0.10 6.62 -30.64
N ALA A 429 0.31 6.92 -31.89
CA ALA A 429 1.70 7.17 -32.23
C ALA A 429 2.28 8.18 -31.23
N ALA A 430 3.42 7.84 -30.62
CA ALA A 430 4.06 8.69 -29.62
C ALA A 430 4.28 10.08 -30.22
N VAL A 431 3.52 11.08 -29.74
CA VAL A 431 3.85 12.47 -29.99
C VAL A 431 5.07 12.73 -29.14
N ASN A 432 6.26 12.70 -29.76
CA ASN A 432 7.50 13.13 -29.13
C ASN A 432 7.34 14.59 -28.69
N LYS A 433 6.82 14.83 -27.49
CA LYS A 433 6.97 16.13 -26.85
C LYS A 433 8.45 16.25 -26.55
N ALA A 434 9.14 17.07 -27.33
CA ALA A 434 10.52 17.42 -27.07
C ALA A 434 10.65 17.83 -25.59
N PRO A 435 11.70 17.39 -24.89
CA PRO A 435 11.88 17.75 -23.49
C PRO A 435 11.88 19.28 -23.39
N SER A 436 10.91 19.84 -22.68
CA SER A 436 10.94 21.27 -22.37
C SER A 436 12.16 21.48 -21.47
N ALA A 437 13.24 22.00 -22.05
CA ALA A 437 14.42 22.39 -21.30
C ALA A 437 13.97 23.30 -20.15
N TYR A 438 14.34 22.93 -18.92
CA TYR A 438 14.08 23.78 -17.77
C TYR A 438 14.73 25.14 -18.01
N VAL A 439 13.91 26.20 -18.09
CA VAL A 439 14.40 27.57 -18.21
C VAL A 439 14.45 28.17 -16.81
N PRO A 440 15.64 28.46 -16.26
CA PRO A 440 15.79 29.08 -14.96
C PRO A 440 15.03 30.42 -14.87
N PRO A 441 14.50 30.80 -13.70
CA PRO A 441 13.71 32.03 -13.50
C PRO A 441 14.37 33.30 -14.05
N HIS A 442 15.70 33.41 -13.93
CA HIS A 442 16.47 34.56 -14.41
C HIS A 442 16.50 34.69 -15.94
N LEU A 443 16.46 33.57 -16.68
CA LEU A 443 16.39 33.57 -18.14
C LEU A 443 14.96 33.89 -18.63
N ARG A 444 13.94 33.47 -17.87
CA ARG A 444 12.53 33.77 -18.14
C ARG A 444 12.21 35.27 -18.05
N ALA A 445 12.77 35.95 -17.04
CA ALA A 445 12.63 37.40 -16.88
C ALA A 445 13.33 38.18 -18.01
N LYS A 446 14.47 37.69 -18.50
CA LYS A 446 15.23 38.33 -19.59
C LYS A 446 14.54 38.19 -20.95
N MET A 447 13.89 37.05 -21.20
CA MET A 447 13.09 36.82 -22.41
C MET A 447 11.78 37.63 -22.42
N ALA A 448 11.15 37.84 -21.27
CA ALA A 448 9.95 38.68 -21.15
C ALA A 448 10.25 40.18 -21.38
N ALA A 449 11.47 40.63 -21.07
CA ALA A 449 11.90 42.02 -21.27
C ALA A 449 12.30 42.36 -22.73
N GLN A 450 12.41 41.36 -23.61
CA GLN A 450 12.80 41.53 -25.03
C GLN A 450 11.67 41.24 -26.02
N ALA A 451 10.46 40.88 -25.54
CA ALA A 451 9.32 40.66 -26.40
C ALA A 451 8.65 41.99 -26.80
N PRO A 452 8.24 42.19 -28.07
CA PRO A 452 7.43 43.34 -28.47
C PRO A 452 6.09 43.35 -27.71
N PRO A 453 5.48 44.52 -27.46
CA PRO A 453 4.25 44.58 -26.68
C PRO A 453 3.12 43.81 -27.38
N ALA A 454 2.62 42.77 -26.71
CA ALA A 454 1.44 42.03 -27.12
C ALA A 454 0.17 42.86 -26.90
N GLN A 455 -0.77 42.76 -27.85
CA GLN A 455 -2.07 43.42 -27.82
C GLN A 455 -2.86 43.06 -26.55
N ALA A 456 -3.64 44.03 -26.07
CA ALA A 456 -4.39 43.96 -24.81
C ALA A 456 -5.29 42.70 -24.72
N PRO A 457 -5.19 41.92 -23.64
CA PRO A 457 -6.04 40.74 -23.46
C PRO A 457 -7.47 41.15 -23.08
N THR A 458 -8.44 40.56 -23.80
CA THR A 458 -9.86 40.53 -23.42
C THR A 458 -10.02 39.97 -22.01
N SER A 459 -10.84 40.64 -21.21
CA SER A 459 -11.07 40.40 -19.79
C SER A 459 -11.61 38.99 -19.50
N ASN A 460 -10.75 38.09 -19.02
CA ASN A 460 -11.17 36.88 -18.32
C ASN A 460 -11.27 37.16 -16.80
N PRO A 461 -12.31 36.68 -16.09
CA PRO A 461 -12.47 36.94 -14.67
C PRO A 461 -11.34 36.28 -13.86
N LYS A 462 -10.73 37.04 -12.94
CA LYS A 462 -9.63 36.60 -12.06
C LYS A 462 -10.06 35.67 -10.90
N PHE A 463 -11.34 35.31 -10.79
CA PHE A 463 -11.85 34.45 -9.72
C PHE A 463 -13.02 33.59 -10.20
N PRO A 464 -13.17 32.35 -9.69
CA PRO A 464 -14.37 31.54 -9.91
C PRO A 464 -15.61 32.23 -9.29
N PRO A 465 -16.82 32.02 -9.86
CA PRO A 465 -18.04 32.62 -9.31
C PRO A 465 -18.26 32.17 -7.87
N GLY A 466 -18.37 33.10 -6.92
CA GLY A 466 -18.76 32.83 -5.53
C GLY A 466 -17.80 33.30 -4.43
N TYR A 467 -16.60 33.76 -4.75
CA TYR A 467 -15.71 34.37 -3.74
C TYR A 467 -16.16 35.79 -3.38
N LYS A 468 -16.67 35.99 -2.15
CA LYS A 468 -16.75 37.33 -1.51
C LYS A 468 -15.66 37.41 -0.44
N LYS A 469 -14.97 38.56 -0.43
CA LYS A 469 -13.87 38.89 0.48
C LYS A 469 -14.30 38.91 1.95
#